data_AF-A0A6I8PRW4-F1
#
_entry.id   AF-A0A6I8PRW4-F1
#
_cell.length_a   1.000
_cell.length_b   1.000
_cell.length_c   1.000
_cell.angle_alpha   90.00
_cell.angle_beta   90.00
_cell.angle_gamma   90.00
#
_symmetry.space_group_name_H-M   'P 1'
#
loop_
_entity.id
_entity.type
_entity.pdbx_description
1 polymer ?
#
loop_
_entity_poly.entity_id
_entity_poly.type
_entity_poly.pdbx_seq_one_letter_code
_entity_poly.pdbx_strand_id
1 'polypeptide(L)'
;MPGCELPVGTCPDMCPAAERAQREREHRLHRLEVVPGCRQDPPRADPQRAVKEYSRPAAGKPRPPPSQLRPPSVLLATVRYLAGEVAESADIARAEVASFVADRLRAVLLDLALQGAGDAEAAVVLEAALATLLTVVARLGPDAARGPADPVLLQAQVQEGFGSLRRCYARGAGPHPRQPAFQGLFLLYNLEMGSRMLPLEFLGSSDPPAPPSQVAGCGHHAQ
;
A
#
# COMPACT_ATOMS: atom_id res chain seq x y z
N MET A 1 -34.21 -13.01 -9.15
CA MET A 1 -33.20 -11.94 -8.91
C MET A 1 -32.08 -12.18 -9.89
N PRO A 2 -31.93 -11.37 -10.97
CA PRO A 2 -30.79 -11.52 -11.84
C PRO A 2 -29.53 -11.28 -11.00
N GLY A 3 -28.58 -12.21 -11.05
CA GLY A 3 -27.31 -12.09 -10.35
C GLY A 3 -26.69 -10.75 -10.69
N CYS A 4 -26.27 -9.99 -9.68
CA CYS A 4 -25.62 -8.71 -9.89
C CYS A 4 -24.23 -8.97 -10.45
N GLU A 5 -24.13 -9.17 -11.76
CA GLU A 5 -22.86 -9.29 -12.47
C GLU A 5 -22.11 -7.96 -12.34
N LEU A 6 -20.87 -8.04 -11.89
CA LEU A 6 -20.01 -6.87 -11.77
C LEU A 6 -19.58 -6.44 -13.19
N PRO A 7 -19.68 -5.15 -13.57
CA PRO A 7 -19.18 -4.64 -14.84
C PRO A 7 -17.69 -4.92 -15.06
N VAL A 8 -17.32 -4.93 -16.34
CA VAL A 8 -15.95 -4.81 -16.81
C VAL A 8 -15.67 -3.33 -17.10
N GLY A 9 -14.57 -2.80 -16.58
CA GLY A 9 -14.14 -1.44 -16.84
C GLY A 9 -13.72 -1.22 -18.29
N THR A 10 -13.92 -0.01 -18.79
CA THR A 10 -13.63 0.35 -20.20
C THR A 10 -12.69 1.54 -20.32
N CYS A 11 -12.11 2.03 -19.22
CA CYS A 11 -11.10 3.08 -19.25
C CYS A 11 -9.78 2.54 -19.82
N PRO A 12 -9.30 3.00 -20.99
CA PRO A 12 -8.05 2.50 -21.58
C PRO A 12 -6.80 3.08 -20.89
N ASP A 13 -6.96 4.19 -20.16
CA ASP A 13 -5.87 4.96 -19.57
C ASP A 13 -5.62 4.59 -18.10
N MET A 14 -4.42 4.89 -17.59
CA MET A 14 -4.08 4.72 -16.16
C MET A 14 -4.87 5.64 -15.22
N CYS A 15 -5.44 6.73 -15.75
CA CYS A 15 -6.35 7.64 -15.07
C CYS A 15 -7.49 8.00 -16.02
N PRO A 16 -8.78 7.91 -15.63
CA PRO A 16 -9.89 8.34 -16.48
C PRO A 16 -9.78 9.82 -16.90
N ALA A 17 -10.13 10.13 -18.15
CA ALA A 17 -10.05 11.50 -18.70
C ALA A 17 -10.86 12.52 -17.88
N ALA A 18 -12.05 12.13 -17.42
CA ALA A 18 -12.89 12.98 -16.57
C ALA A 18 -12.19 13.34 -15.25
N GLU A 19 -11.48 12.38 -14.65
CA GLU A 19 -10.74 12.59 -13.41
C GLU A 19 -9.51 13.47 -13.65
N ARG A 20 -8.77 13.28 -14.75
CA ARG A 20 -7.65 14.16 -15.12
C ARG A 20 -8.12 15.61 -15.24
N ALA A 21 -9.19 15.84 -16.00
CA ALA A 21 -9.76 17.17 -16.19
C ALA A 21 -10.28 17.79 -14.88
N GLN A 22 -10.84 16.97 -13.99
CA GLN A 22 -11.27 17.42 -12.67
C GLN A 22 -10.06 17.84 -11.81
N ARG A 23 -9.01 17.01 -11.75
CA ARG A 23 -7.81 17.30 -10.94
C ARG A 23 -6.99 18.48 -11.49
N GLU A 24 -7.02 18.71 -12.81
CA GLU A 24 -6.51 19.94 -13.44
C GLU A 24 -7.25 21.19 -12.92
N ARG A 25 -8.58 21.18 -12.95
CA ARG A 25 -9.41 22.30 -12.48
C ARG A 25 -9.29 22.56 -10.98
N GLU A 26 -9.12 21.51 -10.19
CA GLU A 26 -8.98 21.58 -8.73
C GLU A 26 -7.53 21.82 -8.28
N HIS A 27 -6.56 21.93 -9.20
CA HIS A 27 -5.13 22.07 -8.88
C HIS A 27 -4.58 20.95 -7.98
N ARG A 28 -5.04 19.71 -8.19
CA ARG A 28 -4.71 18.52 -7.39
C ARG A 28 -3.80 17.52 -8.10
N LEU A 29 -3.08 17.95 -9.12
CA LEU A 29 -2.12 17.09 -9.82
C LEU A 29 -0.83 16.96 -9.02
N HIS A 30 -0.35 15.72 -8.88
CA HIS A 30 0.97 15.49 -8.31
C HIS A 30 2.06 15.85 -9.33
N ARG A 31 3.26 16.23 -8.87
CA ARG A 31 4.43 16.47 -9.75
C ARG A 31 4.84 15.25 -10.61
N LEU A 32 4.43 14.06 -10.16
CA LEU A 32 4.62 12.78 -10.86
C LEU A 32 3.62 12.58 -12.02
N GLU A 33 2.65 13.46 -12.17
CA GLU A 33 1.55 13.35 -13.14
C GLU A 33 1.57 14.45 -14.20
N VAL A 34 2.55 15.36 -14.15
CA VAL A 34 2.68 16.54 -15.03
C VAL A 34 3.97 16.49 -15.82
N VAL A 35 3.97 16.93 -17.08
CA VAL A 35 5.17 16.86 -17.94
C VAL A 35 6.38 17.51 -17.25
N PRO A 36 7.52 16.79 -17.08
CA PRO A 36 8.72 17.34 -16.44
C PRO A 36 9.18 18.64 -17.13
N GLY A 37 9.48 19.67 -16.34
CA GLY A 37 9.95 20.96 -16.86
C GLY A 37 8.87 21.85 -17.50
N CYS A 38 7.61 21.42 -17.54
CA CYS A 38 6.52 22.25 -18.02
C CYS A 38 6.21 23.38 -17.02
N ARG A 39 6.28 24.64 -17.49
CA ARG A 39 5.99 25.84 -16.69
C ARG A 39 4.55 26.34 -16.83
N GLN A 40 3.63 25.48 -17.29
CA GLN A 40 2.22 25.87 -17.42
C GLN A 40 1.62 26.10 -16.03
N ASP A 41 0.89 27.21 -15.90
CA ASP A 41 0.12 27.55 -14.70
C ASP A 41 -1.34 27.82 -15.12
N PRO A 42 -2.30 26.94 -14.75
CA PRO A 42 -2.10 25.71 -13.98
C PRO A 42 -1.39 24.60 -14.77
N PRO A 43 -0.72 23.66 -14.09
CA PRO A 43 -0.09 22.53 -14.74
C PRO A 43 -1.15 21.61 -15.38
N ARG A 44 -0.82 21.03 -16.53
CA ARG A 44 -1.67 20.05 -17.22
C ARG A 44 -1.25 18.62 -16.89
N ALA A 45 -2.24 17.75 -16.76
CA ALA A 45 -2.02 16.34 -16.56
C ALA A 45 -1.42 15.73 -17.83
N ASP A 46 -0.35 14.96 -17.68
CA ASP A 46 0.18 14.13 -18.74
C ASP A 46 -0.64 12.83 -18.79
N PRO A 47 -1.39 12.55 -19.88
CA PRO A 47 -2.20 11.34 -20.00
C PRO A 47 -1.40 10.04 -19.85
N GLN A 48 -0.09 10.06 -20.12
CA GLN A 48 0.79 8.90 -20.00
C GLN A 48 1.38 8.73 -18.59
N ARG A 49 1.22 9.72 -17.70
CA ARG A 49 1.78 9.68 -16.34
C ARG A 49 0.74 9.77 -15.23
N ALA A 50 -0.40 10.39 -15.52
CA ALA A 50 -1.49 10.53 -14.56
C ALA A 50 -2.07 9.16 -14.21
N VAL A 51 -2.14 8.87 -12.92
CA VAL A 51 -2.70 7.62 -12.40
C VAL A 51 -3.90 7.96 -11.52
N LYS A 52 -4.97 7.17 -11.66
CA LYS A 52 -6.20 7.34 -10.89
C LYS A 52 -5.92 7.43 -9.39
N GLU A 53 -6.44 8.46 -8.74
CA GLU A 53 -6.36 8.68 -7.30
C GLU A 53 -7.37 7.80 -6.55
N TYR A 54 -7.00 7.34 -5.35
CA TYR A 54 -7.93 6.58 -4.52
C TYR A 54 -9.06 7.46 -4.00
N SER A 55 -10.30 7.10 -4.34
CA SER A 55 -11.50 7.70 -3.79
C SER A 55 -12.16 6.73 -2.82
N ARG A 56 -12.25 7.12 -1.55
CA ARG A 56 -12.87 6.29 -0.51
C ARG A 56 -14.32 5.93 -0.92
N PRO A 57 -14.70 4.65 -0.91
CA PRO A 57 -16.10 4.26 -1.05
C PRO A 57 -16.92 4.89 0.08
N ALA A 58 -18.05 5.51 -0.27
CA ALA A 58 -18.98 6.10 0.67
C ALA A 58 -20.35 5.46 0.52
N ALA A 59 -21.03 5.21 1.64
CA ALA A 59 -22.39 4.67 1.62
C ALA A 59 -23.31 5.60 0.83
N GLY A 60 -24.13 5.02 -0.06
CA GLY A 60 -25.05 5.77 -0.92
C GLY A 60 -24.40 6.43 -2.14
N LYS A 61 -23.06 6.43 -2.28
CA LYS A 61 -22.41 6.89 -3.52
C LYS A 61 -22.68 5.85 -4.62
N PRO A 62 -23.19 6.25 -5.80
CA PRO A 62 -23.39 5.30 -6.88
C PRO A 62 -22.04 4.70 -7.30
N ARG A 63 -22.08 3.44 -7.75
CA ARG A 63 -20.91 2.78 -8.31
C ARG A 63 -20.40 3.59 -9.52
N PRO A 64 -19.08 3.72 -9.70
CA PRO A 64 -18.55 4.37 -10.89
C PRO A 64 -19.02 3.64 -12.16
N PRO A 65 -19.33 4.36 -13.24
CA PRO A 65 -19.63 3.75 -14.53
C PRO A 65 -18.41 3.02 -15.10
N PRO A 66 -18.59 2.06 -16.03
CA PRO A 66 -17.50 1.32 -16.66
C PRO A 66 -16.38 2.21 -17.24
N SER A 67 -16.73 3.38 -17.79
CA SER A 67 -15.77 4.36 -18.34
C SER A 67 -14.83 4.97 -17.30
N GLN A 68 -15.14 4.84 -16.01
CA GLN A 68 -14.29 5.27 -14.90
C GLN A 68 -13.56 4.11 -14.21
N LEU A 69 -13.78 2.87 -14.64
CA LEU A 69 -13.09 1.69 -14.16
C LEU A 69 -12.06 1.24 -15.20
N ARG A 70 -10.84 0.95 -14.75
CA ARG A 70 -9.77 0.42 -15.61
C ARG A 70 -9.89 -1.10 -15.69
N PRO A 71 -9.91 -1.71 -16.88
CA PRO A 71 -9.94 -3.16 -17.01
C PRO A 71 -8.65 -3.79 -16.43
N PRO A 72 -8.67 -5.09 -16.08
CA PRO A 72 -7.54 -5.77 -15.46
C PRO A 72 -6.20 -5.63 -16.22
N SER A 73 -6.22 -5.63 -17.55
CA SER A 73 -5.03 -5.40 -18.39
C SER A 73 -4.39 -4.02 -18.16
N VAL A 74 -5.21 -2.97 -18.07
CA VAL A 74 -4.78 -1.59 -17.78
C VAL A 74 -4.35 -1.47 -16.32
N LEU A 75 -5.02 -2.15 -15.39
CA LEU A 75 -4.60 -2.20 -13.98
C LEU A 75 -3.21 -2.80 -13.84
N LEU A 76 -2.94 -3.93 -14.49
CA LEU A 76 -1.61 -4.55 -14.48
C LEU A 76 -0.54 -3.64 -15.11
N ALA A 77 -0.85 -3.00 -16.24
CA ALA A 77 0.05 -2.04 -16.88
C ALA A 77 0.34 -0.84 -15.96
N THR A 78 -0.68 -0.33 -15.27
CA THR A 78 -0.55 0.77 -14.30
C THR A 78 0.38 0.39 -13.16
N VAL A 79 0.23 -0.81 -12.59
CA VAL A 79 1.11 -1.30 -11.53
C VAL A 79 2.55 -1.41 -12.00
N ARG A 80 2.78 -1.91 -13.23
CA ARG A 80 4.11 -1.99 -13.82
C ARG A 80 4.75 -0.62 -14.03
N TYR A 81 3.98 0.38 -14.47
CA TYR A 81 4.42 1.77 -14.54
C TYR A 81 4.81 2.32 -13.17
N LEU A 82 3.96 2.11 -12.15
CA LEU A 82 4.26 2.53 -10.78
C LEU A 82 5.55 1.87 -10.25
N ALA A 83 5.77 0.60 -10.57
CA ALA A 83 6.96 -0.13 -10.15
C ALA A 83 8.24 0.28 -10.88
N GLY A 84 8.18 0.48 -12.20
CA GLY A 84 9.37 0.73 -13.02
C GLY A 84 9.78 2.21 -13.07
N GLU A 85 8.82 3.12 -13.10
CA GLU A 85 9.08 4.55 -13.32
C GLU A 85 8.98 5.33 -12.02
N VAL A 86 7.88 5.14 -11.28
CA VAL A 86 7.58 5.97 -10.10
C VAL A 86 8.36 5.52 -8.88
N ALA A 87 8.39 4.22 -8.59
CA ALA A 87 9.11 3.68 -7.44
C ALA A 87 10.63 3.89 -7.54
N GLU A 88 11.17 3.96 -8.75
CA GLU A 88 12.61 4.20 -9.03
C GLU A 88 12.97 5.69 -9.18
N SER A 89 12.02 6.61 -9.00
CA SER A 89 12.27 8.05 -9.10
C SER A 89 13.29 8.52 -8.05
N ALA A 90 14.49 8.92 -8.51
CA ALA A 90 15.59 9.36 -7.64
C ALA A 90 15.44 10.81 -7.14
N ASP A 91 14.71 11.65 -7.89
CA ASP A 91 14.56 13.09 -7.62
C ASP A 91 13.51 13.41 -6.54
N ILE A 92 12.82 12.39 -6.01
CA ILE A 92 11.71 12.55 -5.09
C ILE A 92 12.02 11.81 -3.79
N ALA A 93 11.66 12.42 -2.67
CA ALA A 93 11.83 11.80 -1.37
C ALA A 93 11.10 10.45 -1.31
N ARG A 94 11.76 9.41 -0.78
CA ARG A 94 11.21 8.05 -0.70
C ARG A 94 9.84 8.00 -0.03
N ALA A 95 9.62 8.85 0.98
CA ALA A 95 8.33 8.97 1.66
C ALA A 95 7.22 9.54 0.76
N GLU A 96 7.52 10.52 -0.07
CA GLU A 96 6.57 11.06 -1.06
C GLU A 96 6.26 10.01 -2.13
N VAL A 97 7.28 9.31 -2.65
CA VAL A 97 7.10 8.18 -3.58
C VAL A 97 6.22 7.09 -2.98
N ALA A 98 6.51 6.66 -1.75
CA ALA A 98 5.73 5.61 -1.10
C ALA A 98 4.28 6.03 -0.84
N SER A 99 4.04 7.28 -0.41
CA SER A 99 2.69 7.81 -0.21
C SER A 99 1.90 7.85 -1.52
N PHE A 100 2.51 8.36 -2.60
CA PHE A 100 1.90 8.39 -3.93
C PHE A 100 1.61 6.98 -4.45
N VAL A 101 2.60 6.09 -4.45
CA VAL A 101 2.45 4.71 -4.94
C VAL A 101 1.39 3.96 -4.14
N ALA A 102 1.40 4.09 -2.80
CA ALA A 102 0.40 3.46 -1.95
C ALA A 102 -1.02 3.90 -2.31
N ASP A 103 -1.26 5.21 -2.41
CA ASP A 103 -2.55 5.75 -2.81
C ASP A 103 -3.01 5.21 -4.18
N ARG A 104 -2.16 5.31 -5.20
CA ARG A 104 -2.50 4.86 -6.56
C ARG A 104 -2.74 3.35 -6.62
N LEU A 105 -2.01 2.55 -5.83
CA LEU A 105 -2.26 1.12 -5.70
C LEU A 105 -3.60 0.82 -5.00
N ARG A 106 -4.04 1.61 -4.02
CA ARG A 106 -5.39 1.46 -3.46
C ARG A 106 -6.46 1.70 -4.51
N ALA A 107 -6.26 2.69 -5.39
CA ALA A 107 -7.16 2.94 -6.50
C ALA A 107 -7.21 1.77 -7.49
N VAL A 108 -6.05 1.16 -7.80
CA VAL A 108 -5.96 -0.04 -8.65
C VAL A 108 -6.73 -1.20 -8.04
N LEU A 109 -6.50 -1.50 -6.75
CA LEU A 109 -7.15 -2.62 -6.08
C LEU A 109 -8.64 -2.39 -5.86
N LEU A 110 -9.06 -1.12 -5.66
CA LEU A 110 -10.47 -0.76 -5.62
C LEU A 110 -11.15 -0.98 -6.97
N ASP A 111 -10.54 -0.54 -8.07
CA ASP A 111 -11.08 -0.80 -9.41
C ASP A 111 -11.20 -2.30 -9.66
N LEU A 112 -10.19 -3.09 -9.28
CA LEU A 112 -10.22 -4.55 -9.41
C LEU A 112 -11.37 -5.18 -8.61
N ALA A 113 -11.57 -4.78 -7.36
CA ALA A 113 -12.63 -5.27 -6.50
C ALA A 113 -14.04 -4.86 -6.98
N LEU A 114 -14.13 -3.73 -7.67
CA LEU A 114 -15.34 -3.23 -8.33
C LEU A 114 -15.51 -3.81 -9.74
N GLN A 115 -14.92 -4.96 -10.07
CA GLN A 115 -15.07 -5.63 -11.35
C GLN A 115 -15.24 -7.14 -11.19
N GLY A 116 -15.86 -7.78 -12.17
CA GLY A 116 -16.06 -9.24 -12.21
C GLY A 116 -14.82 -10.00 -12.70
N ALA A 117 -13.62 -9.57 -12.33
CA ALA A 117 -12.39 -10.21 -12.78
C ALA A 117 -12.26 -11.63 -12.20
N GLY A 118 -11.78 -12.58 -13.00
CA GLY A 118 -11.54 -13.95 -12.54
C GLY A 118 -10.43 -14.00 -11.48
N ASP A 119 -10.51 -14.93 -10.52
CA ASP A 119 -9.55 -15.01 -9.41
C ASP A 119 -8.09 -15.13 -9.87
N ALA A 120 -7.82 -15.83 -10.98
CA ALA A 120 -6.46 -15.95 -11.53
C ALA A 120 -5.93 -14.62 -12.11
N GLU A 121 -6.77 -13.88 -12.82
CA GLU A 121 -6.41 -12.56 -13.37
C GLU A 121 -6.22 -11.54 -12.23
N ALA A 122 -7.13 -11.55 -11.26
CA ALA A 122 -7.03 -10.72 -10.07
C ALA A 122 -5.76 -11.03 -9.26
N ALA A 123 -5.38 -12.31 -9.12
CA ALA A 123 -4.14 -12.71 -8.46
C ALA A 123 -2.92 -12.06 -9.12
N VAL A 124 -2.81 -12.07 -10.46
CA VAL A 124 -1.67 -11.46 -11.17
C VAL A 124 -1.54 -9.96 -10.88
N VAL A 125 -2.66 -9.22 -10.87
CA VAL A 125 -2.66 -7.79 -10.52
C VAL A 125 -2.28 -7.58 -9.05
N LEU A 126 -2.85 -8.38 -8.14
CA LEU A 126 -2.57 -8.31 -6.70
C LEU A 126 -1.11 -8.63 -6.37
N GLU A 127 -0.53 -9.65 -7.00
CA GLU A 127 0.88 -10.00 -6.87
C GLU A 127 1.78 -8.83 -7.26
N ALA A 128 1.54 -8.24 -8.45
CA ALA A 128 2.33 -7.10 -8.91
C ALA A 128 2.16 -5.89 -7.98
N ALA A 129 0.93 -5.59 -7.56
CA ALA A 129 0.63 -4.45 -6.71
C ALA A 129 1.29 -4.61 -5.34
N LEU A 130 1.20 -5.80 -4.75
CA LEU A 130 1.76 -6.09 -3.44
C LEU A 130 3.28 -6.11 -3.47
N ALA A 131 3.92 -6.66 -4.50
CA ALA A 131 5.36 -6.59 -4.67
C ALA A 131 5.86 -5.13 -4.76
N THR A 132 5.12 -4.28 -5.50
CA THR A 132 5.43 -2.86 -5.62
C THR A 132 5.29 -2.15 -4.28
N LEU A 133 4.20 -2.40 -3.55
CA LEU A 133 3.97 -1.82 -2.23
C LEU A 133 5.04 -2.24 -1.22
N LEU A 134 5.37 -3.52 -1.15
CA LEU A 134 6.43 -4.04 -0.27
C LEU A 134 7.78 -3.40 -0.60
N THR A 135 8.09 -3.18 -1.87
CA THR A 135 9.33 -2.54 -2.32
C THR A 135 9.42 -1.10 -1.81
N VAL A 136 8.38 -0.29 -2.02
CA VAL A 136 8.41 1.11 -1.55
C VAL A 136 8.42 1.19 -0.02
N VAL A 137 7.72 0.29 0.68
CA VAL A 137 7.73 0.21 2.15
C VAL A 137 9.11 -0.17 2.68
N ALA A 138 9.78 -1.16 2.09
CA ALA A 138 11.12 -1.57 2.49
C ALA A 138 12.16 -0.44 2.32
N ARG A 139 11.99 0.40 1.29
CA ARG A 139 12.90 1.53 1.00
C ARG A 139 12.78 2.70 1.98
N LEU A 140 11.67 2.82 2.72
CA LEU A 140 11.45 3.92 3.67
C LEU A 140 12.40 3.89 4.87
N GLY A 141 12.87 2.71 5.28
CA GLY A 141 13.71 2.55 6.46
C GLY A 141 13.00 2.91 7.78
N PRO A 142 13.72 2.87 8.92
CA PRO A 142 13.15 3.12 10.25
C PRO A 142 12.80 4.60 10.52
N ASP A 143 13.39 5.55 9.77
CA ASP A 143 13.17 7.00 9.95
C ASP A 143 11.88 7.53 9.28
N ALA A 144 11.03 6.64 8.76
CA ALA A 144 9.79 6.97 8.06
C ALA A 144 8.76 7.75 8.91
N ALA A 145 8.95 7.80 10.23
CA ALA A 145 8.01 8.40 11.19
C ALA A 145 7.77 9.92 10.99
N ARG A 146 8.58 10.61 10.18
CA ARG A 146 8.46 12.06 9.93
C ARG A 146 8.05 12.43 8.50
N GLY A 147 7.68 11.45 7.67
CA GLY A 147 7.33 11.66 6.26
C GLY A 147 5.82 11.73 5.99
N PRO A 148 5.41 12.08 4.75
CA PRO A 148 4.01 12.07 4.30
C PRO A 148 3.39 10.66 4.20
N ALA A 149 4.16 9.61 4.46
CA ALA A 149 3.70 8.23 4.38
C ALA A 149 3.34 7.74 5.78
N ASP A 150 2.04 7.58 6.06
CA ASP A 150 1.55 7.07 7.34
C ASP A 150 1.87 5.55 7.45
N PRO A 151 2.75 5.14 8.38
CA PRO A 151 3.15 3.73 8.51
C PRO A 151 1.97 2.80 8.85
N VAL A 152 0.97 3.27 9.58
CA VAL A 152 -0.20 2.48 9.97
C VAL A 152 -1.08 2.21 8.75
N LEU A 153 -1.31 3.23 7.92
CA LEU A 153 -2.07 3.06 6.68
C LEU A 153 -1.35 2.16 5.68
N LEU A 154 -0.02 2.28 5.55
CA LEU A 154 0.79 1.40 4.72
C LEU A 154 0.71 -0.06 5.20
N GLN A 155 0.83 -0.28 6.51
CA GLN A 155 0.72 -1.61 7.09
C GLN A 155 -0.67 -2.21 6.85
N ALA A 156 -1.74 -1.44 7.07
CA ALA A 156 -3.10 -1.88 6.79
C ALA A 156 -3.27 -2.29 5.32
N GLN A 157 -2.77 -1.48 4.39
CA GLN A 157 -2.85 -1.77 2.97
C GLN A 157 -2.08 -3.05 2.58
N VAL A 158 -0.89 -3.28 3.14
CA VAL A 158 -0.12 -4.51 2.91
C VAL A 158 -0.92 -5.73 3.39
N GLN A 159 -1.49 -5.66 4.60
CA GLN A 159 -2.26 -6.77 5.19
C GLN A 159 -3.55 -7.05 4.41
N GLU A 160 -4.29 -6.02 4.01
CA GLU A 160 -5.46 -6.14 3.13
C GLU A 160 -5.11 -6.75 1.76
N GLY A 161 -3.96 -6.37 1.21
CA GLY A 161 -3.41 -6.91 -0.03
C GLY A 161 -3.12 -8.41 0.07
N PHE A 162 -2.40 -8.84 1.11
CA PHE A 162 -2.15 -10.26 1.38
C PHE A 162 -3.46 -11.04 1.59
N GLY A 163 -4.40 -10.49 2.36
CA GLY A 163 -5.70 -11.12 2.58
C GLY A 163 -6.49 -11.32 1.28
N SER A 164 -6.47 -10.33 0.40
CA SER A 164 -7.11 -10.39 -0.92
C SER A 164 -6.44 -11.42 -1.83
N LEU A 165 -5.12 -11.41 -1.91
CA LEU A 165 -4.35 -12.35 -2.72
C LEU A 165 -4.57 -13.81 -2.28
N ARG A 166 -4.58 -14.06 -0.96
CA ARG A 166 -4.88 -15.39 -0.40
C ARG A 166 -6.28 -15.88 -0.77
N ARG A 167 -7.29 -14.99 -0.80
CA ARG A 167 -8.64 -15.36 -1.25
C ARG A 167 -8.65 -15.73 -2.73
N CYS A 168 -7.91 -15.02 -3.57
CA CYS A 168 -7.78 -15.38 -4.99
C CYS A 168 -7.12 -16.76 -5.15
N TYR A 169 -6.03 -17.04 -4.44
CA TYR A 169 -5.39 -18.36 -4.47
C TYR A 169 -6.30 -19.49 -3.96
N ALA A 170 -7.14 -19.22 -2.95
CA ALA A 170 -8.03 -20.24 -2.39
C ALA A 170 -9.23 -20.55 -3.31
N ARG A 171 -9.69 -19.58 -4.09
CA ARG A 171 -10.86 -19.73 -4.98
C ARG A 171 -10.47 -20.09 -6.43
N GLY A 172 -9.29 -19.70 -6.87
CA GLY A 172 -8.79 -19.95 -8.22
C GLY A 172 -8.45 -21.42 -8.44
N ALA A 173 -8.92 -21.98 -9.56
CA ALA A 173 -8.61 -23.35 -9.97
C ALA A 173 -7.25 -23.51 -10.68
N GLY A 174 -6.49 -22.42 -10.84
CA GLY A 174 -5.27 -22.38 -11.67
C GLY A 174 -3.99 -22.61 -10.88
N PRO A 175 -2.90 -23.04 -11.54
CA PRO A 175 -1.59 -23.00 -10.92
C PRO A 175 -1.18 -21.54 -10.70
N HIS A 176 -0.87 -21.19 -9.45
CA HIS A 176 -0.35 -19.89 -9.07
C HIS A 176 1.16 -20.02 -8.80
N PRO A 177 2.03 -19.86 -9.82
CA PRO A 177 3.46 -20.16 -9.69
C PRO A 177 4.17 -19.28 -8.64
N ARG A 178 3.64 -18.07 -8.38
CA ARG A 178 4.19 -17.14 -7.41
C ARG A 178 3.58 -17.29 -6.01
N GLN A 179 2.60 -18.16 -5.83
CA GLN A 179 1.94 -18.38 -4.53
C GLN A 179 2.94 -18.73 -3.41
N PRO A 180 3.91 -19.66 -3.57
CA PRO A 180 4.87 -19.96 -2.52
C PRO A 180 5.71 -18.74 -2.11
N ALA A 181 6.10 -17.92 -3.08
CA ALA A 181 6.87 -16.69 -2.81
C ALA A 181 6.05 -15.69 -1.98
N PHE A 182 4.79 -15.45 -2.34
CA PHE A 182 3.92 -14.54 -1.58
C PHE A 182 3.51 -15.09 -0.21
N GLN A 183 3.42 -16.41 -0.04
CA GLN A 183 3.27 -17.03 1.27
C GLN A 183 4.50 -16.79 2.16
N GLY A 184 5.71 -16.94 1.60
CA GLY A 184 6.95 -16.60 2.29
C GLY A 184 7.02 -15.13 2.69
N LEU A 185 6.70 -14.21 1.76
CA LEU A 185 6.67 -12.77 2.04
C LEU A 185 5.66 -12.40 3.14
N PHE A 186 4.49 -13.05 3.16
CA PHE A 186 3.51 -12.85 4.23
C PHE A 186 4.08 -13.25 5.60
N LEU A 187 4.75 -14.39 5.69
CA LEU A 187 5.37 -14.85 6.95
C LEU A 187 6.46 -13.89 7.40
N LEU A 188 7.39 -13.54 6.50
CA LEU A 188 8.50 -12.61 6.79
C LEU A 188 7.98 -11.25 7.28
N TYR A 189 7.01 -10.67 6.58
CA TYR A 189 6.43 -9.39 6.94
C TYR A 189 5.83 -9.39 8.35
N ASN A 190 5.13 -10.46 8.75
CA ASN A 190 4.53 -10.56 10.08
C ASN A 190 5.56 -10.86 11.17
N LEU A 191 6.64 -11.59 10.87
CA LEU A 191 7.74 -11.82 11.83
C LEU A 191 8.45 -10.51 12.17
N GLU A 192 8.77 -9.68 11.18
CA GLU A 192 9.42 -8.38 11.40
C GLU A 192 8.54 -7.41 12.20
N MET A 193 7.21 -7.43 11.98
CA MET A 193 6.28 -6.63 12.79
C MET A 193 6.17 -7.15 14.22
N GLY A 194 6.21 -8.46 14.44
CA GLY A 194 6.30 -9.07 15.77
C GLY A 194 7.56 -8.65 16.51
N SER A 195 8.71 -8.62 15.82
CA SER A 195 9.98 -8.15 16.39
C SER A 195 10.00 -6.65 16.71
N ARG A 196 9.25 -5.81 15.98
CA ARG A 196 9.10 -4.38 16.30
C ARG A 196 8.15 -4.10 17.47
N MET A 197 7.23 -5.01 17.79
CA MET A 197 6.33 -4.91 18.95
C MET A 197 6.88 -5.54 20.23
N LEU A 198 7.92 -6.37 20.14
CA LEU A 198 8.63 -6.86 21.32
C LEU A 198 9.63 -5.78 21.76
N PRO A 199 9.51 -5.22 22.99
CA PRO A 199 10.59 -4.43 23.54
C PRO A 199 11.84 -5.31 23.54
N LEU A 200 12.95 -4.79 23.03
CA LEU A 200 14.29 -5.34 23.21
C LEU A 200 14.68 -5.26 24.70
N GLU A 201 13.96 -5.94 25.59
CA GLU A 201 14.28 -6.04 27.02
C GLU A 201 14.66 -7.46 27.45
N PHE A 202 14.69 -8.44 26.54
CA PHE A 202 14.93 -9.84 26.92
C PHE A 202 16.30 -10.44 26.58
N LEU A 203 17.27 -9.63 26.18
CA LEU A 203 18.65 -10.09 25.96
C LEU A 203 19.66 -9.08 26.52
N GLY A 204 19.77 -9.02 27.85
CA GLY A 204 20.89 -8.30 28.47
C GLY A 204 20.75 -7.94 29.94
N SER A 205 20.67 -8.91 30.84
CA SER A 205 21.19 -8.75 32.21
C SER A 205 21.39 -10.11 32.87
N SER A 206 22.54 -10.71 32.61
CA SER A 206 23.09 -11.78 33.44
C SER A 206 23.95 -11.12 34.53
N ASP A 207 23.33 -10.46 35.50
CA ASP A 207 24.03 -10.07 36.72
C ASP A 207 23.59 -10.98 37.87
N PRO A 208 24.52 -11.67 38.55
CA PRO A 208 24.19 -12.47 39.72
C PRO A 208 23.84 -11.56 40.92
N PRO A 209 22.93 -11.98 41.80
CA PRO A 209 22.51 -11.15 42.94
C PRO A 209 23.63 -11.02 43.98
N ALA A 210 23.85 -9.77 44.44
CA ALA A 210 24.76 -9.45 45.54
C ALA A 210 24.23 -9.95 46.91
N PRO A 211 25.10 -10.29 47.86
CA PRO A 211 24.69 -10.84 49.16
C PRO A 211 24.12 -9.77 50.11
N PRO A 212 23.24 -10.16 51.05
CA PRO A 212 22.57 -9.21 51.94
C PRO A 212 23.49 -8.69 53.06
N SER A 213 23.56 -7.37 53.18
CA SER A 213 24.18 -6.66 54.31
C SER A 213 23.26 -6.69 55.53
N GLN A 214 23.79 -7.21 56.66
CA GLN A 214 23.14 -7.21 57.96
C GLN A 214 22.97 -5.78 58.48
N VAL A 215 21.74 -5.37 58.80
CA VAL A 215 21.46 -4.10 59.49
C VAL A 215 21.50 -4.37 60.99
N ALA A 216 22.50 -3.78 61.65
CA ALA A 216 22.64 -3.74 63.09
C ALA A 216 21.51 -2.88 63.71
N GLY A 217 20.86 -3.44 64.73
CA GLY A 217 19.90 -2.71 65.56
C GLY A 217 20.57 -1.74 66.51
N CYS A 218 19.95 -0.58 66.70
CA CYS A 218 20.01 0.20 67.92
C CYS A 218 18.62 0.81 68.13
N GLY A 219 17.97 0.43 69.23
CA GLY A 219 16.72 1.04 69.67
C GLY A 219 16.96 2.42 70.28
N HIS A 220 15.88 3.09 70.67
CA HIS A 220 15.74 3.78 71.95
C HIS A 220 14.25 4.08 72.20
N HIS A 221 13.80 3.64 73.38
CA HIS A 221 12.58 4.07 74.06
C HIS A 221 12.61 5.58 74.38
N ALA A 222 11.45 6.25 74.38
CA ALA A 222 10.76 6.67 75.61
C ALA A 222 9.68 7.73 75.34
N GLN A 223 8.50 7.42 75.88
CA GLN A 223 7.37 8.28 76.30
C GLN A 223 6.53 8.97 75.22
#